data_AF-A0AA42Y485-F1
#
_entry.id   AF-A0AA42Y485-F1
#
_cell.length_a   1.000
_cell.length_b   1.000
_cell.length_c   1.000
_cell.angle_alpha   90.00
_cell.angle_beta   90.00
_cell.angle_gamma   90.00
#
_symmetry.space_group_name_H-M   'P 1'
#
loop_
_entity.id
_entity.type
_entity.pdbx_description
1 polymer ?
#
loop_
_entity_poly.entity_id
_entity_poly.type
_entity_poly.pdbx_seq_one_letter_code
_entity_poly.pdbx_strand_id
1 'polypeptide(L)' 'MDRRWSLRRWQLAVYVDVQNVYGRANVSQYQWNARLLAPEANESLGVLPSLGVNIEF' A
#
# COMPACT_ATOMS: atom_id res chain seq x y z
N MET A 1 -2.36 7.88 9.73
CA MET A 1 -2.67 9.12 10.49
C MET A 1 -3.51 10.02 9.60
N ASP A 2 -4.63 10.53 10.10
CA ASP A 2 -5.63 11.31 9.35
C ASP A 2 -5.61 12.78 9.83
N ARG A 3 -5.60 13.74 8.90
CA ARG A 3 -5.74 15.17 9.19
C ARG A 3 -6.81 15.76 8.27
N ARG A 4 -7.87 16.31 8.88
CA ARG A 4 -9.03 16.88 8.20
C ARG A 4 -9.13 18.39 8.46
N TRP A 5 -9.35 19.17 7.41
CA TRP A 5 -9.63 20.60 7.47
C TRP A 5 -11.05 20.88 6.97
N SER A 6 -11.86 21.53 7.81
CA SER A 6 -13.18 22.04 7.44
C SER A 6 -13.07 23.54 7.21
N LEU A 7 -13.14 23.96 5.95
CA LEU A 7 -13.32 25.36 5.56
C LEU A 7 -14.79 25.49 5.13
N ARG A 8 -15.44 26.64 5.42
CA ARG A 8 -16.92 26.83 5.32
C ARG A 8 -17.64 26.32 4.05
N ARG A 9 -16.94 26.10 2.95
CA ARG A 9 -17.47 25.61 1.66
C ARG A 9 -16.67 24.45 1.06
N TRP A 10 -15.64 23.96 1.75
CA TRP A 10 -14.69 22.97 1.25
C TRP A 10 -14.26 22.05 2.39
N GLN A 11 -14.43 20.74 2.23
CA GLN A 11 -13.83 19.76 3.12
C GLN A 11 -12.61 19.15 2.45
N LEU A 12 -11.44 19.30 3.10
CA LEU A 12 -10.19 18.68 2.68
C LEU A 12 -9.79 17.63 3.72
N ALA A 13 -9.70 16.38 3.29
CA ALA A 13 -9.18 15.28 4.10
C ALA A 13 -7.88 14.76 3.48
N VAL A 14 -6.79 14.75 4.25
CA VAL A 14 -5.51 14.15 3.84
C VAL A 14 -5.21 13.02 4.80
N TYR A 15 -5.02 11.83 4.25
CA TYR A 15 -4.70 10.64 5.03
C TYR A 15 -3.44 9.96 4.51
N VAL A 16 -2.61 9.53 5.45
CA VAL A 16 -1.45 8.67 5.21
C VAL A 16 -1.71 7.33 5.86
N ASP A 17 -1.67 6.27 5.07
CA ASP A 17 -1.81 4.89 5.52
C ASP A 17 -0.59 4.07 5.11
N VAL A 18 -0.14 3.15 5.97
CA VAL A 18 1.02 2.30 5.72
C VAL A 18 0.57 0.86 5.85
N GLN A 19 0.54 0.14 4.72
CA GLN A 19 0.24 -1.28 4.70
C GLN A 19 1.52 -2.10 4.92
N ASN A 20 1.36 -3.28 5.51
CA ASN A 20 2.46 -4.20 5.79
C ASN A 20 3.61 -3.54 6.59
N VAL A 21 3.30 -2.85 7.69
CA VAL A 21 4.27 -2.10 8.54
C VAL A 21 5.49 -2.95 8.96
N TYR A 22 5.29 -4.27 9.12
CA TYR A 22 6.34 -5.20 9.51
C TYR A 22 7.11 -5.79 8.31
N GLY A 23 6.79 -5.37 7.08
CA GLY A 23 7.46 -5.83 5.86
C GLY A 23 7.44 -7.34 5.70
N ARG A 24 6.38 -8.02 6.16
CA ARG A 24 6.29 -9.48 6.05
C ARG A 24 6.16 -9.83 4.57
N ALA A 25 7.19 -10.47 4.03
CA ALA A 25 7.15 -11.13 2.75
C ALA A 25 6.39 -12.45 2.94
N ASN A 26 5.07 -12.40 2.79
CA ASN A 26 4.26 -13.60 2.80
C ASN A 26 4.34 -14.22 1.41
N VAL A 27 4.97 -15.39 1.29
CA VAL A 27 5.03 -16.13 0.04
C VAL A 27 3.62 -16.63 -0.27
N SER A 28 2.98 -16.02 -1.27
CA SER A 28 1.60 -16.37 -1.65
C SER A 28 1.55 -17.62 -2.52
N GLN A 29 2.57 -17.82 -3.35
CA GLN A 29 2.72 -18.95 -4.25
C GLN A 29 4.18 -19.11 -4.66
N TYR A 30 4.59 -20.33 -4.99
CA TYR A 30 5.85 -20.60 -5.68
C TYR A 30 5.54 -20.83 -7.16
N GLN A 31 6.21 -20.10 -8.04
CA GLN A 31 6.06 -20.23 -9.48
C GLN A 31 7.38 -20.73 -10.09
N TRP A 32 7.30 -21.69 -11.01
CA TRP A 32 8.51 -22.21 -11.66
C TRP A 32 9.01 -21.22 -12.71
N ASN A 33 10.21 -20.68 -12.52
CA ASN A 33 10.84 -19.80 -13.50
C ASN A 33 11.68 -20.63 -14.47
N ALA A 34 11.15 -20.83 -15.69
CA ALA A 34 11.82 -21.63 -16.72
C ALA A 34 13.12 -21.01 -17.25
N ARG A 35 13.36 -19.69 -17.08
CA ARG A 35 14.62 -19.03 -17.46
C ARG A 35 15.72 -19.25 -16.43
N LEU A 36 15.37 -19.26 -15.14
CA LEU A 36 16.31 -19.44 -14.04
C LEU A 36 16.43 -20.91 -13.59
N LEU A 37 15.59 -21.81 -14.13
CA LEU A 37 15.50 -23.23 -13.75
C LEU A 37 15.35 -23.42 -12.23
N ALA A 38 14.63 -22.49 -11.61
CA ALA A 38 14.48 -22.42 -10.17
C ALA A 38 13.04 -22.05 -9.79
N PRO A 39 12.55 -22.51 -8.62
CA PRO A 39 11.29 -22.03 -8.07
C PRO A 39 11.48 -20.59 -7.58
N GLU A 40 10.65 -19.70 -8.08
CA GLU A 40 10.59 -18.28 -7.69
C GLU A 40 9.42 -18.08 -6.72
N ALA A 41 9.71 -17.49 -5.56
CA ALA A 41 8.69 -17.17 -4.58
C ALA A 41 7.97 -15.88 -5.01
N ASN A 42 6.65 -15.94 -5.17
CA ASN A 42 5.83 -14.76 -5.38
C ASN A 42 5.51 -14.14 -4.03
N GLU A 43 6.38 -13.22 -3.62
CA GLU A 43 6.30 -12.50 -2.37
C GLU A 43 5.28 -11.36 -2.46
N SER A 44 4.44 -11.24 -1.44
CA SER A 44 3.59 -10.06 -1.28
C SER A 44 4.44 -8.79 -1.21
N LEU A 45 3.97 -7.69 -1.83
CA LEU A 45 4.62 -6.37 -1.71
C LEU A 45 4.95 -6.08 -0.24
N GLY A 46 6.18 -5.59 0.00
CA GLY A 46 6.69 -5.23 1.31
C GLY A 46 5.92 -4.07 1.96
N VAL A 47 6.60 -3.19 2.69
CA VAL A 47 5.95 -2.00 3.27
C VAL A 47 5.41 -1.11 2.14
N LEU A 48 4.10 -0.90 2.10
CA LEU A 48 3.45 -0.10 1.07
C LEU A 48 2.82 1.15 1.70
N PRO A 49 3.50 2.30 1.66
CA PRO A 49 2.90 3.56 2.06
C PRO A 49 1.88 4.04 1.01
N SER A 50 0.80 4.62 1.47
CA SER A 50 -0.26 5.21 0.65
C SER A 50 -0.63 6.59 1.19
N LEU A 51 -0.87 7.52 0.27
CA LEU A 51 -1.29 8.89 0.54
C LEU A 51 -2.55 9.16 -0.26
N GLY A 52 -3.63 9.54 0.43
CA GLY A 52 -4.87 9.95 -0.20
C GLY A 52 -5.23 11.39 0.16
N VAL A 53 -5.78 12.09 -0.83
CA VAL A 53 -6.31 13.45 -0.69
C VAL A 53 -7.74 13.44 -1.18
N ASN A 54 -8.68 13.86 -0.33
CA ASN A 54 -10.10 13.93 -0.67
C ASN A 54 -10.61 15.36 -0.51
N ILE A 55 -11.33 15.86 -1.50
CA ILE A 55 -11.86 17.23 -1.58
C ILE A 55 -13.36 17.16 -1.90
N GLU A 56 -14.20 17.66 -1.00
CA GLU A 56 -15.66 17.80 -1.21
C GLU A 56 -16.05 19.29 -1.19
N PHE A 57 -16.99 19.68 -2.07
CA PHE A 57 -17.46 21.06 -2.30
C PHE A 57 -18.98 21.16 -2.41
#